data_AF-A0A972XYT5-F1
#
_entry.id   AF-A0A972XYT5-F1
#
_cell.length_a   1.000
_cell.length_b   1.000
_cell.length_c   1.000
_cell.angle_alpha   90.00
_cell.angle_beta   90.00
_cell.angle_gamma   90.00
#
_symmetry.space_group_name_H-M   'P 1'
#
loop_
_entity.id
_entity.type
_entity.pdbx_description
1 polymer ?
#
loop_
_entity_poly.entity_id
_entity_poly.type
_entity_poly.pdbx_seq_one_letter_code
_entity_poly.pdbx_strand_id
1 'polypeptide(L)'
;MTALISYYVTAIVCLITAFVIQRIYFKEKIRNAESMSLRGIKWFGLAIFSWGLGALINLILVDGFSIDTNDKLIISLGVFFSLINSLFILMSLPSIEHQGKRNLVIRIIERFTEKEVFFIFGGILFMIAFVFVVSFYNSNQDASSNSVIWLIDIPISLVVAFALLNELNKAFKNRGMRFMYLPTFSLFLLIIVAVTHRIIPETTAANYMSAEVWSLLGVITALSFKFLFILLFSILLYSWKLLAEKEEQQGLLNILSEENLLLKKGKETLEIANESHLDTIKHLKHDLAKKDKKYKKLKKSSKVELSDRQKEVVANLGLCGEEKSYTEIAEAMHIGVDGLQAHIYQITKVLNISGSGGKKQLIAYAKENNLLQFATIDQ
;
A
#
# COMPACT_ATOMS: atom_id res chain seq x y z
N MET A 1 -19.89 -51.51 11.65
CA MET A 1 -20.64 -50.28 12.01
C MET A 1 -19.73 -49.07 12.22
N THR A 2 -18.64 -49.17 13.00
CA THR A 2 -17.70 -48.06 13.25
C THR A 2 -16.98 -47.53 12.00
N ALA A 3 -16.59 -48.42 11.07
CA ALA A 3 -15.99 -48.04 9.80
C ALA A 3 -16.93 -47.21 8.90
N LEU A 4 -18.22 -47.57 8.85
CA LEU A 4 -19.25 -46.83 8.12
C LEU A 4 -19.39 -45.40 8.66
N ILE A 5 -19.47 -45.23 9.99
CA ILE A 5 -19.52 -43.92 10.63
C ILE A 5 -18.30 -43.07 10.22
N SER A 6 -17.10 -43.66 10.23
CA SER A 6 -15.90 -42.97 9.77
C SER A 6 -16.00 -42.49 8.32
N TYR A 7 -16.55 -43.31 7.42
CA TYR A 7 -16.75 -42.93 6.02
C TYR A 7 -17.78 -41.82 5.85
N TYR A 8 -18.93 -41.88 6.53
CA TYR A 8 -19.93 -40.79 6.52
C TYR A 8 -19.33 -39.46 6.99
N VAL A 9 -18.69 -39.47 8.17
CA VAL A 9 -18.12 -38.25 8.76
C VAL A 9 -17.03 -37.69 7.86
N THR A 10 -16.13 -38.54 7.36
CA THR A 10 -15.04 -38.09 6.46
C THR A 10 -15.61 -37.53 5.16
N ALA A 11 -16.56 -38.20 4.52
CA ALA A 11 -17.16 -37.74 3.27
C ALA A 11 -17.83 -36.37 3.44
N ILE A 12 -18.70 -36.22 4.44
CA ILE A 12 -19.44 -34.97 4.68
C ILE A 12 -18.47 -33.83 4.98
N VAL A 13 -17.58 -34.00 5.96
CA VAL A 13 -16.68 -32.93 6.40
C VAL A 13 -15.71 -32.54 5.30
N CYS A 14 -15.06 -33.51 4.66
CA CYS A 14 -14.07 -33.22 3.63
C CYS A 14 -14.71 -32.61 2.38
N LEU A 15 -15.87 -33.09 1.92
CA LEU A 15 -16.50 -32.52 0.72
C LEU A 15 -17.00 -31.09 0.96
N ILE A 16 -17.64 -30.82 2.11
CA ILE A 16 -18.07 -29.46 2.47
C ILE A 16 -16.86 -28.54 2.60
N THR A 17 -15.81 -28.99 3.29
CA THR A 17 -14.59 -28.19 3.49
C THR A 17 -13.88 -27.93 2.15
N ALA A 18 -13.79 -28.92 1.27
CA ALA A 18 -13.22 -28.77 -0.05
C ALA A 18 -13.99 -27.73 -0.89
N PHE A 19 -15.33 -27.75 -0.82
CA PHE A 19 -16.16 -26.74 -1.47
C PHE A 19 -15.90 -25.32 -0.93
N VAL A 20 -15.78 -25.17 0.39
CA VAL A 20 -15.45 -23.88 1.02
C VAL A 20 -14.07 -23.38 0.55
N ILE A 21 -13.06 -24.25 0.53
CA ILE A 21 -11.71 -23.91 0.06
C ILE A 21 -11.72 -23.56 -1.43
N GLN A 22 -12.51 -24.26 -2.25
CA GLN A 22 -12.67 -23.94 -3.66
C GLN A 22 -13.28 -22.54 -3.85
N ARG A 23 -14.27 -22.15 -3.03
CA ARG A 23 -14.81 -20.79 -3.02
C ARG A 23 -13.75 -19.75 -2.63
N ILE A 24 -12.93 -20.06 -1.64
CA ILE A 24 -11.80 -19.20 -1.24
C ILE A 24 -10.81 -19.06 -2.41
N TYR A 25 -10.46 -20.15 -3.09
CA TYR A 25 -9.59 -20.12 -4.27
C TYR A 25 -10.10 -19.18 -5.36
N PHE A 26 -11.39 -19.27 -5.73
CA PHE A 26 -11.96 -18.37 -6.74
C PHE A 26 -11.95 -16.92 -6.30
N LYS A 27 -12.24 -16.65 -5.02
CA LYS A 27 -12.21 -15.30 -4.45
C LYS A 27 -10.80 -14.70 -4.49
N GLU A 28 -9.78 -15.46 -4.08
CA GLU A 28 -8.38 -15.01 -4.10
C GLU A 28 -7.85 -14.88 -5.53
N LYS A 29 -8.33 -15.71 -6.47
CA LYS A 29 -8.00 -15.58 -7.89
C LYS A 29 -8.49 -14.26 -8.48
N ILE A 30 -9.69 -13.82 -8.10
CA ILE A 30 -10.25 -12.52 -8.55
C ILE A 30 -9.45 -11.35 -7.94
N ARG A 31 -8.87 -11.53 -6.75
CA ARG A 31 -8.07 -10.52 -6.04
C ARG A 31 -6.63 -10.42 -6.53
N ASN A 32 -6.25 -11.15 -7.57
CA ASN A 32 -4.88 -11.22 -8.09
C ASN A 32 -3.83 -11.58 -7.02
N ALA A 33 -4.18 -12.49 -6.10
CA ALA A 33 -3.23 -13.02 -5.13
C ALA A 33 -2.02 -13.68 -5.82
N GLU A 34 -0.90 -13.76 -5.10
CA GLU A 34 0.35 -14.30 -5.64
C GLU A 34 0.16 -15.73 -6.19
N SER A 35 0.76 -16.00 -7.35
CA SER A 35 0.56 -17.26 -8.07
C SER A 35 0.94 -18.50 -7.25
N MET A 36 1.90 -18.37 -6.33
CA MET A 36 2.33 -19.45 -5.46
C MET A 36 1.32 -19.75 -4.34
N SER A 37 0.76 -18.71 -3.72
CA SER A 37 -0.31 -18.85 -2.73
C SER A 37 -1.58 -19.48 -3.35
N LEU A 38 -1.95 -19.06 -4.56
CA LEU A 38 -3.09 -19.63 -5.29
C LEU A 38 -2.93 -21.12 -5.59
N ARG A 39 -1.72 -21.55 -6.00
CA ARG A 39 -1.40 -22.97 -6.19
C ARG A 39 -1.52 -23.75 -4.89
N GLY A 40 -1.04 -23.18 -3.78
CA GLY A 40 -1.20 -23.72 -2.44
C GLY A 40 -2.63 -24.06 -2.06
N ILE A 41 -3.51 -23.05 -2.18
CA ILE A 41 -4.95 -23.19 -1.87
C ILE A 41 -5.59 -24.26 -2.76
N LYS A 42 -5.24 -24.29 -4.05
CA LYS A 42 -5.74 -25.30 -5.00
C LYS A 42 -5.34 -26.71 -4.59
N TRP A 43 -4.04 -26.96 -4.35
CA TRP A 43 -3.55 -28.30 -4.01
C TRP A 43 -4.05 -28.76 -2.64
N PHE A 44 -4.15 -27.85 -1.67
CA PHE A 44 -4.75 -28.15 -0.38
C PHE A 44 -6.25 -28.52 -0.49
N GLY A 45 -7.02 -27.77 -1.29
CA GLY A 45 -8.42 -28.10 -1.58
C GLY A 45 -8.57 -29.48 -2.24
N LEU A 46 -7.68 -29.82 -3.18
CA LEU A 46 -7.64 -31.14 -3.82
C LEU A 46 -7.26 -32.26 -2.85
N ALA A 47 -6.35 -32.02 -1.90
CA ALA A 47 -6.00 -32.98 -0.86
C ALA A 47 -7.22 -33.36 -0.02
N ILE A 48 -7.97 -32.37 0.46
CA ILE A 48 -9.19 -32.60 1.25
C ILE A 48 -10.26 -33.27 0.39
N PHE A 49 -10.44 -32.82 -0.85
CA PHE A 49 -11.39 -33.43 -1.77
C PHE A 49 -11.09 -34.92 -2.02
N SER A 50 -9.81 -35.30 -2.15
CA SER A 50 -9.39 -36.70 -2.33
C SER A 50 -9.83 -37.59 -1.17
N TRP A 51 -9.68 -37.14 0.09
CA TRP A 51 -10.20 -37.88 1.24
C TRP A 51 -11.73 -37.99 1.24
N GLY A 52 -12.43 -36.90 0.89
CA GLY A 52 -13.89 -36.89 0.83
C GLY A 52 -14.44 -37.82 -0.26
N LEU A 53 -13.85 -37.77 -1.46
CA LEU A 53 -14.22 -38.61 -2.59
C LEU A 53 -13.93 -40.09 -2.31
N GLY A 54 -12.76 -40.41 -1.74
CA GLY A 54 -12.41 -41.78 -1.38
C GLY A 54 -13.36 -42.37 -0.35
N ALA A 55 -13.74 -41.59 0.68
CA ALA A 55 -14.72 -42.02 1.67
C ALA A 55 -16.12 -42.21 1.06
N LEU A 56 -16.54 -41.34 0.14
CA LEU A 56 -17.83 -41.44 -0.56
C LEU A 56 -17.90 -42.68 -1.47
N ILE A 57 -16.83 -42.99 -2.21
CA ILE A 57 -16.75 -44.19 -3.04
C ILE A 57 -16.81 -45.45 -2.17
N ASN A 58 -16.05 -45.49 -1.08
CA ASN A 58 -16.09 -46.61 -0.14
C ASN A 58 -17.49 -46.79 0.47
N LEU A 59 -18.20 -45.71 0.76
CA LEU A 59 -19.57 -45.75 1.26
C LEU A 59 -20.53 -46.35 0.22
N ILE A 60 -20.45 -45.91 -1.04
CA ILE A 60 -21.26 -46.47 -2.13
C ILE A 60 -20.98 -47.97 -2.32
N LEU A 61 -19.72 -48.39 -2.20
CA LEU A 61 -19.34 -49.80 -2.34
C LEU A 61 -19.85 -50.67 -1.18
N VAL A 62 -19.75 -50.18 0.06
CA VAL A 62 -20.20 -50.94 1.25
C VAL A 62 -21.73 -50.94 1.35
N ASP A 63 -22.38 -49.79 1.22
CA ASP A 63 -23.81 -49.63 1.46
C ASP A 63 -24.64 -49.92 0.20
N GLY A 64 -24.16 -49.48 -0.97
CA GLY A 64 -24.86 -49.66 -2.25
C GLY A 64 -24.63 -51.03 -2.90
N PHE A 65 -23.42 -51.60 -2.77
CA PHE A 65 -23.06 -52.89 -3.37
C PHE A 65 -22.85 -54.01 -2.34
N SER A 66 -23.06 -53.75 -1.04
CA SER A 66 -22.91 -54.74 0.04
C SER A 66 -21.53 -55.42 0.09
N ILE A 67 -20.48 -54.72 -0.34
CA ILE A 67 -19.09 -55.22 -0.28
C ILE A 67 -18.60 -55.14 1.17
N ASP A 68 -17.94 -56.20 1.66
CA ASP A 68 -17.36 -56.21 3.01
C ASP A 68 -16.32 -55.10 3.15
N THR A 69 -16.38 -54.36 4.26
CA THR A 69 -15.40 -53.35 4.65
C THR A 69 -13.94 -53.81 4.64
N ASN A 70 -13.70 -55.12 4.80
CA ASN A 70 -12.37 -55.74 4.75
C ASN A 70 -12.00 -56.33 3.39
N ASP A 71 -12.84 -56.13 2.37
CA ASP A 71 -12.53 -56.53 1.01
C ASP A 71 -11.29 -55.79 0.50
N LYS A 72 -10.45 -56.53 -0.22
CA LYS A 72 -9.22 -56.06 -0.84
C LYS A 72 -9.47 -54.89 -1.79
N LEU A 73 -10.63 -54.85 -2.45
CA LEU A 73 -11.02 -53.74 -3.32
C LEU A 73 -11.16 -52.42 -2.53
N ILE A 74 -11.80 -52.46 -1.35
CA ILE A 74 -11.97 -51.27 -0.50
C ILE A 74 -10.64 -50.79 0.06
N ILE A 75 -9.79 -51.73 0.47
CA ILE A 75 -8.47 -51.41 1.05
C ILE A 75 -7.54 -50.83 -0.02
N SER A 76 -7.53 -51.41 -1.22
CA SER A 76 -6.72 -50.90 -2.34
C SER A 76 -7.17 -49.49 -2.78
N LEU A 77 -8.48 -49.23 -2.87
CA LEU A 77 -9.01 -47.88 -3.09
C LEU A 77 -8.62 -46.93 -1.95
N GLY A 78 -8.70 -47.39 -0.70
CA GLY A 78 -8.28 -46.63 0.47
C GLY A 78 -6.82 -46.18 0.39
N VAL A 79 -5.91 -47.10 0.03
CA VAL A 79 -4.49 -46.79 -0.19
C VAL A 79 -4.31 -45.83 -1.36
N PHE A 80 -5.00 -46.05 -2.48
CA PHE A 80 -4.93 -45.16 -3.65
C PHE A 80 -5.31 -43.72 -3.31
N PHE A 81 -6.44 -43.50 -2.62
CA PHE A 81 -6.86 -42.16 -2.20
C PHE A 81 -5.93 -41.56 -1.13
N SER A 82 -5.33 -42.38 -0.25
CA SER A 82 -4.34 -41.91 0.72
C SER A 82 -3.05 -41.41 0.05
N LEU A 83 -2.58 -42.11 -0.98
CA LEU A 83 -1.39 -41.74 -1.74
C LEU A 83 -1.61 -40.47 -2.58
N ILE A 84 -2.78 -40.36 -3.24
CA ILE A 84 -3.18 -39.13 -3.95
C ILE A 84 -3.25 -37.95 -2.98
N ASN A 85 -3.86 -38.14 -1.82
CA ASN A 85 -3.91 -37.10 -0.79
C ASN A 85 -2.50 -36.67 -0.36
N SER A 86 -1.61 -37.61 -0.05
CA SER A 86 -0.22 -37.34 0.33
C SER A 86 0.52 -36.52 -0.74
N LEU A 87 0.30 -36.83 -2.02
CA LEU A 87 0.84 -36.07 -3.14
C LEU A 87 0.32 -34.63 -3.16
N PHE A 88 -0.99 -34.43 -3.03
CA PHE A 88 -1.57 -33.09 -3.02
C PHE A 88 -1.12 -32.26 -1.80
N ILE A 89 -0.94 -32.90 -0.64
CA ILE A 89 -0.35 -32.24 0.53
C ILE A 89 1.07 -31.77 0.22
N LEU A 90 1.93 -32.64 -0.33
CA LEU A 90 3.31 -32.28 -0.69
C LEU A 90 3.36 -31.13 -1.70
N MET A 91 2.45 -31.13 -2.68
CA MET A 91 2.32 -30.06 -3.66
C MET A 91 1.83 -28.73 -3.06
N SER A 92 1.09 -28.78 -1.95
CA SER A 92 0.64 -27.59 -1.23
C SER A 92 1.75 -26.97 -0.37
N LEU A 93 2.71 -27.75 0.13
CA LEU A 93 3.72 -27.28 1.09
C LEU A 93 4.62 -26.12 0.60
N PRO A 94 5.11 -26.10 -0.67
CA PRO A 94 5.92 -24.99 -1.17
C PRO A 94 5.23 -23.62 -1.08
N SER A 95 3.89 -23.59 -1.09
CA SER A 95 3.11 -22.36 -1.00
C SER A 95 3.10 -21.72 0.40
N ILE A 96 3.57 -22.44 1.41
CA ILE A 96 3.60 -21.94 2.78
C ILE A 96 4.79 -21.01 2.92
N GLU A 97 4.58 -19.70 3.00
CA GLU A 97 5.67 -18.73 3.14
C GLU A 97 6.31 -18.77 4.53
N HIS A 98 7.65 -18.86 4.56
CA HIS A 98 8.44 -18.74 5.76
C HIS A 98 9.89 -18.31 5.44
N GLN A 99 10.53 -17.54 6.31
CA GLN A 99 11.93 -17.09 6.21
C GLN A 99 12.99 -18.18 6.57
N GLY A 100 12.57 -19.39 6.94
CA GLY A 100 13.48 -20.48 7.32
C GLY A 100 14.01 -21.29 6.13
N LYS A 101 15.12 -22.02 6.32
CA LYS A 101 15.60 -23.00 5.32
C LYS A 101 14.53 -24.08 5.10
N ARG A 102 14.12 -24.28 3.86
CA ARG A 102 13.16 -25.31 3.44
C ARG A 102 13.66 -26.72 3.77
N ASN A 103 12.74 -27.61 4.13
CA ASN A 103 13.07 -29.03 4.28
C ASN A 103 13.59 -29.62 2.95
N LEU A 104 14.43 -30.67 3.01
CA LEU A 104 15.04 -31.28 1.82
C LEU A 104 13.99 -31.78 0.83
N VAL A 105 12.93 -32.41 1.32
CA VAL A 105 11.80 -32.89 0.49
C VAL A 105 11.17 -31.75 -0.31
N ILE A 106 11.03 -30.57 0.29
CA ILE A 106 10.39 -29.42 -0.34
C ILE A 106 11.34 -28.73 -1.30
N ARG A 107 12.64 -28.66 -0.98
CA ARG A 107 13.65 -28.20 -1.93
C ARG A 107 13.71 -29.05 -3.19
N ILE A 108 13.47 -30.36 -3.08
CA ILE A 108 13.35 -31.23 -4.24
C ILE A 108 12.11 -30.86 -5.04
N ILE A 109 10.94 -30.72 -4.39
CA ILE A 109 9.67 -30.36 -5.06
C ILE A 109 9.76 -28.98 -5.74
N GLU A 110 10.34 -27.98 -5.08
CA GLU A 110 10.55 -26.63 -5.62
C GLU A 110 11.47 -26.61 -6.86
N ARG A 111 12.34 -27.62 -7.01
CA ARG A 111 13.27 -27.72 -8.14
C ARG A 111 12.60 -28.17 -9.43
N PHE A 112 11.43 -28.80 -9.34
CA PHE A 112 10.70 -29.37 -10.46
C PHE A 112 9.42 -28.56 -10.72
N THR A 113 8.99 -28.52 -11.97
CA THR A 113 7.68 -27.95 -12.32
C THR A 113 6.54 -28.82 -11.80
N GLU A 114 5.35 -28.26 -11.61
CA GLU A 114 4.20 -29.03 -11.10
C GLU A 114 3.91 -30.28 -11.94
N LYS A 115 4.08 -30.19 -13.26
CA LYS A 115 3.89 -31.31 -14.19
C LYS A 115 4.96 -32.38 -13.96
N GLU A 116 6.23 -32.00 -13.83
CA GLU A 116 7.31 -32.94 -13.59
C GLU A 116 7.18 -33.65 -12.25
N VAL A 117 6.82 -32.92 -11.17
CA VAL A 117 6.56 -33.55 -9.87
C VAL A 117 5.43 -34.56 -9.99
N PHE A 118 4.33 -34.20 -10.67
CA PHE A 118 3.21 -35.12 -10.87
C PHE A 118 3.60 -36.36 -11.68
N PHE A 119 4.41 -36.23 -12.73
CA PHE A 119 4.90 -37.37 -13.51
C PHE A 119 5.89 -38.25 -12.73
N ILE A 120 6.82 -37.64 -11.97
CA ILE A 120 7.82 -38.37 -11.18
C ILE A 120 7.14 -39.09 -10.01
N PHE A 121 6.37 -38.38 -9.19
CA PHE A 121 5.65 -38.99 -8.07
C PHE A 121 4.57 -39.95 -8.55
N GLY A 122 3.82 -39.59 -9.59
CA GLY A 122 2.83 -40.48 -10.21
C GLY A 122 3.47 -41.75 -10.77
N GLY A 123 4.65 -41.64 -11.39
CA GLY A 123 5.43 -42.79 -11.86
C GLY A 123 5.92 -43.69 -10.71
N ILE A 124 6.39 -43.09 -9.61
CA ILE A 124 6.79 -43.85 -8.40
C ILE A 124 5.57 -44.55 -7.78
N LEU A 125 4.45 -43.85 -7.62
CA LEU A 125 3.21 -44.41 -7.09
C LEU A 125 2.67 -45.52 -7.99
N PHE A 126 2.73 -45.35 -9.31
CA PHE A 126 2.31 -46.36 -10.28
C PHE A 126 3.23 -47.58 -10.24
N MET A 127 4.55 -47.39 -10.16
CA MET A 127 5.52 -48.48 -10.04
C MET A 127 5.26 -49.27 -8.75
N ILE A 128 5.06 -48.59 -7.63
CA ILE A 128 4.77 -49.23 -6.36
C ILE A 128 3.42 -49.97 -6.42
N ALA A 129 2.38 -49.34 -6.96
CA ALA A 129 1.08 -49.98 -7.17
C ALA A 129 1.19 -51.21 -8.09
N PHE A 130 1.97 -51.14 -9.16
CA PHE A 130 2.21 -52.23 -10.11
C PHE A 130 2.95 -53.40 -9.46
N VAL A 131 4.04 -53.14 -8.73
CA VAL A 131 4.77 -54.16 -7.96
C VAL A 131 3.83 -54.84 -6.97
N PHE A 132 2.91 -54.09 -6.38
CA PHE A 132 1.93 -54.63 -5.45
C PHE A 132 0.88 -55.52 -6.13
N VAL A 133 0.31 -55.08 -7.25
CA VAL A 133 -0.64 -55.87 -8.06
C VAL A 133 0.00 -57.16 -8.55
N VAL A 134 1.26 -57.11 -9.02
CA VAL A 134 2.01 -58.27 -9.50
C VAL A 134 2.36 -59.23 -8.35
N SER A 135 2.80 -58.71 -7.19
CA SER A 135 3.06 -59.53 -6.00
C SER A 135 1.80 -60.19 -5.46
N PHE A 136 0.65 -59.51 -5.62
CA PHE A 136 -0.65 -59.98 -5.16
C PHE A 136 -1.25 -61.06 -6.07
N TYR A 137 -1.14 -60.92 -7.39
CA TYR A 137 -1.59 -61.95 -8.34
C TYR A 137 -0.77 -63.25 -8.30
N ASN A 138 0.52 -63.15 -7.95
CA ASN A 138 1.41 -64.32 -7.88
C ASN A 138 1.34 -65.08 -6.55
N SER A 139 0.72 -64.52 -5.51
CA SER A 139 0.65 -65.12 -4.18
C SER A 139 -0.73 -65.75 -3.94
N ASN A 140 -0.92 -66.99 -4.37
CA ASN A 140 -2.10 -67.83 -4.10
C ASN A 140 -2.20 -68.27 -2.61
N GLN A 141 -2.09 -67.34 -1.67
CA GLN A 141 -2.34 -67.62 -0.26
C GLN A 141 -3.36 -66.64 0.32
N ASP A 142 -4.51 -67.20 0.69
CA ASP A 142 -5.68 -66.58 1.34
C ASP A 142 -5.41 -66.00 2.75
N ALA A 143 -4.16 -65.68 3.07
CA ALA A 143 -3.76 -65.18 4.39
C ALA A 143 -2.69 -64.08 4.34
N SER A 144 -2.41 -63.47 3.18
CA SER A 144 -1.60 -62.25 3.16
C SER A 144 -2.45 -61.06 3.65
N SER A 145 -2.37 -60.87 4.97
CA SER A 145 -3.03 -59.83 5.76
C SER A 145 -3.16 -58.47 5.08
N ASN A 146 -4.34 -57.85 5.21
CA ASN A 146 -4.65 -56.48 4.79
C ASN A 146 -3.56 -55.44 5.16
N SER A 147 -2.78 -55.71 6.21
CA SER A 147 -1.62 -54.91 6.63
C SER A 147 -0.49 -54.80 5.60
N VAL A 148 -0.30 -55.77 4.70
CA VAL A 148 0.75 -55.68 3.67
C VAL A 148 0.40 -54.60 2.64
N ILE A 149 -0.90 -54.43 2.30
CA ILE A 149 -1.38 -53.40 1.35
C ILE A 149 -1.08 -51.99 1.89
N TRP A 150 -1.17 -51.82 3.21
CA TRP A 150 -0.85 -50.56 3.89
C TRP A 150 0.65 -50.25 3.96
N LEU A 151 1.53 -51.24 3.76
CA LEU A 151 2.99 -51.07 3.86
C LEU A 151 3.55 -50.01 2.90
N ILE A 152 2.88 -49.78 1.77
CA ILE A 152 3.24 -48.73 0.80
C ILE A 152 2.96 -47.32 1.35
N ASP A 153 1.78 -47.14 1.96
CA ASP A 153 1.29 -45.82 2.39
C ASP A 153 2.03 -45.32 3.64
N ILE A 154 2.52 -46.24 4.46
CA ILE A 154 3.14 -45.95 5.77
C ILE A 154 4.39 -45.04 5.64
N PRO A 155 5.44 -45.39 4.87
CA PRO A 155 6.62 -44.55 4.76
C PRO A 155 6.31 -43.18 4.15
N ILE A 156 5.42 -43.15 3.15
CA ILE A 156 5.03 -41.92 2.46
C ILE A 156 4.30 -41.00 3.44
N SER A 157 3.31 -41.53 4.17
CA SER A 157 2.56 -40.81 5.19
C SER A 157 3.47 -40.25 6.30
N LEU A 158 4.50 -41.00 6.73
CA LEU A 158 5.47 -40.52 7.72
C LEU A 158 6.35 -39.39 7.19
N VAL A 159 6.84 -39.50 5.95
CA VAL A 159 7.63 -38.44 5.30
C VAL A 159 6.79 -37.17 5.15
N VAL A 160 5.53 -37.30 4.73
CA VAL A 160 4.58 -36.18 4.60
C VAL A 160 4.30 -35.57 5.98
N ALA A 161 4.06 -36.38 7.01
CA ALA A 161 3.82 -35.91 8.37
C ALA A 161 5.01 -35.13 8.93
N PHE A 162 6.23 -35.61 8.68
CA PHE A 162 7.45 -34.92 9.09
C PHE A 162 7.67 -33.60 8.31
N ALA A 163 7.36 -33.59 7.01
CA ALA A 163 7.40 -32.38 6.20
C ALA A 163 6.39 -31.34 6.70
N LEU A 164 5.15 -31.77 6.98
CA LEU A 164 4.10 -30.94 7.56
C LEU A 164 4.50 -30.34 8.91
N LEU A 165 5.02 -31.16 9.83
CA LEU A 165 5.45 -30.69 11.15
C LEU A 165 6.47 -29.57 11.03
N ASN A 166 7.48 -29.74 10.17
CA ASN A 166 8.53 -28.75 10.00
C ASN A 166 8.03 -27.45 9.36
N GLU A 167 7.26 -27.54 8.29
CA GLU A 167 6.82 -26.34 7.55
C GLU A 167 5.75 -25.56 8.32
N LEU A 168 4.76 -26.26 8.90
CA LEU A 168 3.73 -25.60 9.70
C LEU A 168 4.35 -24.92 10.91
N ASN A 169 5.27 -25.59 11.62
CA ASN A 169 5.93 -24.99 12.77
C ASN A 169 6.76 -23.75 12.39
N LYS A 170 7.52 -23.80 11.29
CA LYS A 170 8.26 -22.63 10.78
C LYS A 170 7.33 -21.49 10.38
N ALA A 171 6.23 -21.80 9.68
CA ALA A 171 5.25 -20.82 9.25
C ALA A 171 4.57 -20.12 10.44
N PHE A 172 4.09 -20.90 11.42
CA PHE A 172 3.49 -20.35 12.62
C PHE A 172 4.48 -19.55 13.47
N LYS A 173 5.73 -20.03 13.60
CA LYS A 173 6.78 -19.30 14.32
C LYS A 173 7.10 -17.95 13.68
N ASN A 174 7.21 -17.88 12.36
CA ASN A 174 7.47 -16.63 11.65
C ASN A 174 6.32 -15.63 11.78
N ARG A 175 5.09 -16.12 11.93
CA ARG A 175 3.90 -15.30 12.15
C ARG A 175 3.65 -14.97 13.62
N GLY A 176 4.61 -15.24 14.50
CA GLY A 176 4.52 -14.95 15.95
C GLY A 176 3.60 -15.88 16.75
N MET A 177 3.01 -16.91 16.12
CA MET A 177 2.07 -17.84 16.76
C MET A 177 2.78 -19.04 17.40
N ARG A 178 3.61 -18.78 18.42
CA ARG A 178 4.41 -19.83 19.09
C ARG A 178 3.57 -20.94 19.74
N PHE A 179 2.34 -20.62 20.16
CA PHE A 179 1.40 -21.59 20.75
C PHE A 179 0.94 -22.67 19.77
N MET A 180 1.06 -22.43 18.46
CA MET A 180 0.67 -23.39 17.41
C MET A 180 1.63 -24.59 17.30
N TYR A 181 2.76 -24.56 18.01
CA TYR A 181 3.66 -25.72 18.13
C TYR A 181 2.95 -26.95 18.70
N LEU A 182 2.11 -26.78 19.73
CA LEU A 182 1.43 -27.91 20.37
C LEU A 182 0.38 -28.56 19.45
N PRO A 183 -0.51 -27.81 18.79
CA PRO A 183 -1.40 -28.37 17.77
C PRO A 183 -0.67 -29.04 16.59
N THR A 184 0.45 -28.48 16.11
CA THR A 184 1.23 -29.09 15.01
C THR A 184 1.95 -30.36 15.45
N PHE A 185 2.48 -30.40 16.66
CA PHE A 185 3.07 -31.61 17.23
C PHE A 185 2.00 -32.68 17.50
N SER A 186 0.81 -32.27 17.99
CA SER A 186 -0.33 -33.16 18.19
C SER A 186 -0.79 -33.79 16.88
N LEU A 187 -0.83 -33.01 15.78
CA LEU A 187 -1.12 -33.53 14.45
C LEU A 187 -0.13 -34.62 14.05
N PHE A 188 1.17 -34.38 14.23
CA PHE A 188 2.20 -35.36 13.92
C PHE A 188 2.04 -36.65 14.73
N LEU A 189 1.79 -36.53 16.04
CA LEU A 189 1.60 -37.68 16.92
C LEU A 189 0.33 -38.47 16.54
N LEU A 190 -0.78 -37.80 16.22
CA LEU A 190 -2.00 -38.45 15.77
C LEU A 190 -1.79 -39.20 14.45
N ILE A 191 -0.98 -38.67 13.51
CA ILE A 191 -0.63 -39.38 12.29
C ILE A 191 0.19 -40.64 12.61
N ILE A 192 1.18 -40.56 13.51
CA ILE A 192 1.95 -41.74 13.93
C ILE A 192 1.01 -42.80 14.51
N VAL A 193 0.12 -42.43 15.44
CA VAL A 193 -0.80 -43.38 16.07
C VAL A 193 -1.76 -43.98 15.03
N ALA A 194 -2.27 -43.19 14.09
CA ALA A 194 -3.13 -43.70 13.01
C ALA A 194 -2.38 -44.67 12.08
N VAL A 195 -1.12 -44.39 11.78
CA VAL A 195 -0.23 -45.26 11.00
C VAL A 195 0.07 -46.56 11.75
N THR A 196 0.38 -46.49 13.05
CA THR A 196 0.60 -47.66 13.90
C THR A 196 -0.65 -48.53 14.02
N HIS A 197 -1.83 -47.91 14.12
CA HIS A 197 -3.10 -48.63 14.15
C HIS A 197 -3.32 -49.49 12.90
N ARG A 198 -2.90 -49.01 11.72
CA ARG A 198 -2.96 -49.77 10.45
C ARG A 198 -1.94 -50.91 10.35
N ILE A 199 -0.84 -50.83 11.10
CA ILE A 199 0.23 -51.84 11.08
C ILE A 199 -0.18 -53.07 11.89
N ILE A 200 -0.78 -52.86 13.06
CA ILE A 200 -1.04 -53.94 14.03
C ILE A 200 -2.35 -54.64 13.63
N PRO A 201 -2.30 -55.94 13.27
CA PRO A 201 -3.49 -56.71 12.97
C PRO A 201 -4.42 -56.79 14.18
N GLU A 202 -5.73 -56.82 13.95
CA GLU A 202 -6.74 -56.90 15.02
C GLU A 202 -6.55 -58.13 15.92
N THR A 203 -6.07 -59.24 15.36
CA THR A 203 -5.77 -60.47 16.10
C THR A 203 -4.64 -60.30 17.12
N THR A 204 -3.63 -59.49 16.80
CA THR A 204 -2.51 -59.18 17.70
C THR A 204 -2.92 -58.14 18.74
N ALA A 205 -3.76 -57.17 18.33
CA ALA A 205 -4.29 -56.14 19.22
C ALA A 205 -5.27 -56.70 20.26
N ALA A 206 -6.03 -57.74 19.90
CA ALA A 206 -6.96 -58.45 20.78
C ALA A 206 -6.29 -59.02 22.04
N ASN A 207 -4.98 -59.25 22.02
CA ASN A 207 -4.20 -59.70 23.18
C ASN A 207 -3.98 -58.60 24.24
N TYR A 208 -4.08 -57.33 23.84
CA TYR A 208 -3.82 -56.19 24.71
C TYR A 208 -5.09 -55.40 25.06
N MET A 209 -6.10 -55.40 24.18
CA MET A 209 -7.39 -54.77 24.41
C MET A 209 -8.49 -55.42 23.57
N SER A 210 -9.76 -55.21 23.94
CA SER A 210 -10.90 -55.69 23.13
C SER A 210 -10.89 -55.08 21.72
N ALA A 211 -11.30 -55.87 20.72
CA ALA A 211 -11.37 -55.45 19.32
C ALA A 211 -12.21 -54.19 19.10
N GLU A 212 -13.28 -54.01 19.86
CA GLU A 212 -14.13 -52.81 19.79
C GLU A 212 -13.39 -51.54 20.20
N VAL A 213 -12.65 -51.58 21.31
CA VAL A 213 -11.84 -50.44 21.79
C VAL A 213 -10.71 -50.14 20.81
N TRP A 214 -10.06 -51.16 20.24
CA TRP A 214 -9.04 -50.98 19.21
C TRP A 214 -9.62 -50.31 17.96
N SER A 215 -10.77 -50.79 17.48
CA SER A 215 -11.47 -50.21 16.32
C SER A 215 -11.89 -48.75 16.57
N LEU A 216 -12.45 -48.48 17.75
CA LEU A 216 -12.87 -47.14 18.17
C LEU A 216 -11.67 -46.17 18.22
N LEU A 217 -10.56 -46.59 18.81
CA LEU A 217 -9.34 -45.78 18.91
C LEU A 217 -8.78 -45.44 17.52
N GLY A 218 -8.81 -46.40 16.59
CA GLY A 218 -8.47 -46.19 15.19
C GLY A 218 -9.34 -45.12 14.52
N VAL A 219 -10.66 -45.23 14.65
CA VAL A 219 -11.62 -44.27 14.08
C VAL A 219 -11.44 -42.87 14.68
N ILE A 220 -11.36 -42.76 16.02
CA ILE A 220 -11.20 -41.47 16.70
C ILE A 220 -9.89 -40.82 16.26
N THR A 221 -8.78 -41.56 16.25
CA THR A 221 -7.47 -41.02 15.84
C THR A 221 -7.49 -40.59 14.38
N ALA A 222 -8.06 -41.44 13.50
CA ALA A 222 -8.13 -41.18 12.07
C ALA A 222 -9.01 -40.00 11.69
N LEU A 223 -10.06 -39.72 12.47
CA LEU A 223 -10.86 -38.51 12.31
C LEU A 223 -10.14 -37.29 12.90
N SER A 224 -9.61 -37.41 14.12
CA SER A 224 -8.99 -36.31 14.86
C SER A 224 -7.85 -35.66 14.08
N PHE A 225 -6.95 -36.44 13.46
CA PHE A 225 -5.86 -35.84 12.69
C PHE A 225 -6.39 -35.11 11.44
N LYS A 226 -7.42 -35.61 10.75
CA LYS A 226 -7.99 -34.95 9.56
C LYS A 226 -8.62 -33.61 9.93
N PHE A 227 -9.39 -33.58 11.03
CA PHE A 227 -9.98 -32.35 11.54
C PHE A 227 -8.91 -31.35 11.96
N LEU A 228 -7.91 -31.80 12.73
CA LEU A 228 -6.82 -30.95 13.19
C LEU A 228 -6.01 -30.40 12.00
N PHE A 229 -5.77 -31.23 10.99
CA PHE A 229 -5.11 -30.84 9.75
C PHE A 229 -5.89 -29.74 9.01
N ILE A 230 -7.20 -29.93 8.81
CA ILE A 230 -8.08 -28.93 8.20
C ILE A 230 -8.02 -27.63 8.99
N LEU A 231 -8.19 -27.69 10.32
CA LEU A 231 -8.19 -26.53 11.20
C LEU A 231 -6.87 -25.76 11.15
N LEU A 232 -5.74 -26.46 11.22
CA LEU A 232 -4.41 -25.86 11.16
C LEU A 232 -4.19 -25.10 9.85
N PHE A 233 -4.57 -25.71 8.73
CA PHE A 233 -4.46 -25.05 7.43
C PHE A 233 -5.46 -23.91 7.26
N SER A 234 -6.69 -24.03 7.76
CA SER A 234 -7.64 -22.92 7.76
C SER A 234 -7.12 -21.72 8.55
N ILE A 235 -6.49 -21.97 9.72
CA ILE A 235 -5.81 -20.91 10.48
C ILE A 235 -4.65 -20.34 9.68
N LEU A 236 -3.85 -21.18 9.00
CA LEU A 236 -2.74 -20.71 8.18
C LEU A 236 -3.23 -19.81 7.03
N LEU A 237 -4.32 -20.16 6.36
CA LEU A 237 -4.93 -19.32 5.32
C LEU A 237 -5.48 -18.00 5.88
N TYR A 238 -6.20 -18.06 7.01
CA TYR A 238 -6.80 -16.86 7.60
C TYR A 238 -5.77 -15.92 8.25
N SER A 239 -4.76 -16.48 8.92
CA SER A 239 -3.65 -15.74 9.50
C SER A 239 -2.86 -14.99 8.42
N TRP A 240 -2.67 -15.60 7.25
CA TRP A 240 -2.01 -14.93 6.13
C TRP A 240 -2.81 -13.70 5.70
N LYS A 241 -4.13 -13.84 5.55
CA LYS A 241 -5.02 -12.71 5.20
C LYS A 241 -4.90 -11.56 6.21
N LEU A 242 -4.85 -11.88 7.51
CA LEU A 242 -4.75 -10.88 8.55
C LEU A 242 -3.37 -10.19 8.61
N LEU A 243 -2.30 -10.88 8.22
CA LEU A 243 -0.99 -10.25 8.05
C LEU A 243 -0.94 -9.36 6.81
N ALA A 244 -1.42 -9.85 5.66
CA ALA A 244 -1.42 -9.08 4.41
C ALA A 244 -2.22 -7.77 4.54
N GLU A 245 -3.40 -7.83 5.17
CA GLU A 245 -4.24 -6.65 5.41
C GLU A 245 -3.57 -5.64 6.35
N LYS A 246 -2.77 -6.10 7.33
CA LYS A 246 -1.98 -5.22 8.19
C LYS A 246 -0.79 -4.59 7.47
N GLU A 247 -0.10 -5.36 6.62
CA GLU A 247 1.03 -4.84 5.84
C GLU A 247 0.59 -3.79 4.83
N GLU A 248 -0.55 -4.00 4.16
CA GLU A 248 -1.15 -3.01 3.25
C GLU A 248 -1.53 -1.73 4.01
N GLN A 249 -2.18 -1.87 5.17
CA GLN A 249 -2.52 -0.72 6.03
C GLN A 249 -1.27 0.03 6.52
N GLN A 250 -0.21 -0.70 6.89
CA GLN A 250 1.06 -0.10 7.33
C GLN A 250 1.76 0.63 6.17
N GLY A 251 1.73 0.08 4.96
CA GLY A 251 2.26 0.71 3.76
C GLY A 251 1.55 2.03 3.43
N LEU A 252 0.21 2.02 3.47
CA LEU A 252 -0.61 3.23 3.30
C LEU A 252 -0.30 4.28 4.37
N LEU A 253 -0.13 3.87 5.62
CA LEU A 253 0.19 4.76 6.73
C LEU A 253 1.57 5.40 6.55
N ASN A 254 2.56 4.65 6.07
CA ASN A 254 3.89 5.18 5.77
C ASN A 254 3.83 6.24 4.66
N ILE A 255 3.13 5.97 3.55
CA ILE A 255 2.94 6.94 2.45
C ILE A 255 2.26 8.21 2.95
N LEU A 256 1.15 8.07 3.69
CA LEU A 256 0.43 9.21 4.28
C LEU A 256 1.30 9.99 5.27
N SER A 257 2.19 9.32 6.01
CA SER A 257 3.10 9.97 6.94
C SER A 257 4.17 10.79 6.21
N GLU A 258 4.71 10.28 5.10
CA GLU A 258 5.68 10.98 4.27
C GLU A 258 5.04 12.20 3.58
N GLU A 259 3.84 12.04 3.01
CA GLU A 259 3.08 13.15 2.42
C GLU A 259 2.78 14.24 3.46
N ASN A 260 2.35 13.87 4.67
CA ASN A 260 2.12 14.84 5.74
C ASN A 260 3.40 15.60 6.12
N LEU A 261 4.55 14.92 6.17
CA LEU A 261 5.83 15.53 6.50
C LEU A 261 6.25 16.52 5.40
N LEU A 262 6.07 16.17 4.13
CA LEU A 262 6.33 17.05 2.99
C LEU A 262 5.40 18.27 2.99
N LEU A 263 4.10 18.07 3.21
CA LEU A 263 3.12 19.16 3.30
C LEU A 263 3.44 20.09 4.47
N LYS A 264 3.87 19.56 5.61
CA LYS A 264 4.26 20.36 6.78
C LYS A 264 5.49 21.22 6.48
N LYS A 265 6.52 20.66 5.85
CA LYS A 265 7.70 21.42 5.39
C LYS A 265 7.33 22.51 4.38
N GLY A 266 6.45 22.18 3.43
CA GLY A 266 5.93 23.15 2.46
C GLY A 266 5.21 24.31 3.15
N LYS A 267 4.36 24.01 4.15
CA LYS A 267 3.66 25.01 4.95
C LYS A 267 4.62 25.92 5.72
N GLU A 268 5.61 25.35 6.40
CA GLU A 268 6.64 26.12 7.12
C GLU A 268 7.41 27.06 6.18
N THR A 269 7.72 26.60 4.96
CA THR A 269 8.42 27.43 3.96
C THR A 269 7.56 28.60 3.48
N LEU A 270 6.26 28.35 3.28
CA LEU A 270 5.30 29.39 2.91
C LEU A 270 5.07 30.41 4.03
N GLU A 271 5.05 29.96 5.29
CA GLU A 271 4.94 30.84 6.45
C GLU A 271 6.16 31.79 6.55
N ILE A 272 7.38 31.26 6.40
CA ILE A 272 8.61 32.07 6.39
C ILE A 272 8.61 33.07 5.22
N ALA A 273 8.19 32.63 4.03
CA ALA A 273 8.08 33.52 2.86
C ALA A 273 7.07 34.65 3.12
N ASN A 274 5.92 34.34 3.71
CA ASN A 274 4.92 35.35 4.07
C ASN A 274 5.44 36.34 5.12
N GLU A 275 6.14 35.89 6.16
CA GLU A 275 6.76 36.78 7.15
C GLU A 275 7.76 37.74 6.48
N SER A 276 8.62 37.22 5.61
CA SER A 276 9.58 38.03 4.83
C SER A 276 8.89 39.04 3.90
N HIS A 277 7.79 38.64 3.23
CA HIS A 277 7.00 39.55 2.41
C HIS A 277 6.34 40.65 3.25
N LEU A 278 5.80 40.33 4.43
CA LEU A 278 5.20 41.30 5.34
C LEU A 278 6.24 42.33 5.83
N ASP A 279 7.46 41.88 6.16
CA ASP A 279 8.56 42.77 6.54
C ASP A 279 8.99 43.68 5.39
N THR A 280 9.06 43.14 4.17
CA THR A 280 9.36 43.93 2.97
C THR A 280 8.30 45.00 2.74
N ILE A 281 7.00 44.65 2.85
CA ILE A 281 5.89 45.60 2.72
C ILE A 281 5.99 46.69 3.80
N LYS A 282 6.33 46.32 5.04
CA LYS A 282 6.50 47.26 6.15
C LYS A 282 7.64 48.25 5.89
N HIS A 283 8.78 47.77 5.38
CA HIS A 283 9.92 48.62 5.02
C HIS A 283 9.56 49.58 3.87
N LEU A 284 8.92 49.07 2.81
CA LEU A 284 8.49 49.88 1.67
C LEU A 284 7.49 50.98 2.09
N LYS A 285 6.56 50.64 3.00
CA LYS A 285 5.61 51.62 3.55
C LYS A 285 6.31 52.72 4.35
N HIS A 286 7.33 52.37 5.13
CA HIS A 286 8.15 53.35 5.85
C HIS A 286 8.92 54.27 4.89
N ASP A 287 9.54 53.71 3.85
CA ASP A 287 10.30 54.47 2.87
C ASP A 287 9.41 55.42 2.06
N LEU A 288 8.21 54.97 1.66
CA LEU A 288 7.19 55.82 1.04
C LEU A 288 6.86 57.00 1.94
N ALA A 289 6.55 56.76 3.22
CA ALA A 289 6.24 57.84 4.16
C ALA A 289 7.41 58.84 4.33
N LYS A 290 8.66 58.36 4.29
CA LYS A 290 9.86 59.22 4.35
C LYS A 290 10.03 60.05 3.08
N LYS A 291 9.83 59.43 1.91
CA LYS A 291 9.87 60.12 0.61
C LYS A 291 8.77 61.18 0.52
N ASP A 292 7.55 60.88 0.97
CA ASP A 292 6.44 61.83 1.00
C ASP A 292 6.72 63.03 1.89
N LYS A 293 7.30 62.81 3.09
CA LYS A 293 7.73 63.91 3.97
C LYS A 293 8.80 64.77 3.29
N LYS A 294 9.79 64.16 2.64
CA LYS A 294 10.84 64.88 1.89
C LYS A 294 10.25 65.69 0.74
N TYR A 295 9.35 65.10 -0.04
CA TYR A 295 8.64 65.78 -1.13
C TYR A 295 7.85 66.98 -0.62
N LYS A 296 7.06 66.82 0.45
CA LYS A 296 6.31 67.93 1.07
C LYS A 296 7.24 69.05 1.56
N LYS A 297 8.41 68.71 2.12
CA LYS A 297 9.42 69.70 2.55
C LYS A 297 10.02 70.45 1.37
N LEU A 298 10.40 69.73 0.31
CA LEU A 298 10.96 70.32 -0.92
C LEU A 298 9.94 71.24 -1.63
N LYS A 299 8.67 70.81 -1.71
CA LYS A 299 7.59 71.61 -2.28
C LYS A 299 7.32 72.90 -1.49
N LYS A 300 7.45 72.87 -0.16
CA LYS A 300 7.34 74.08 0.67
C LYS A 300 8.55 75.00 0.50
N SER A 301 9.77 74.46 0.42
CA SER A 301 10.99 75.27 0.21
C SER A 301 11.12 75.83 -1.20
N SER A 302 10.42 75.27 -2.19
CA SER A 302 10.39 75.79 -3.57
C SER A 302 9.27 76.79 -3.83
N LYS A 303 8.48 77.18 -2.81
CA LYS A 303 7.45 78.21 -2.97
C LYS A 303 8.17 79.56 -3.03
N VAL A 304 8.27 80.11 -4.24
CA VAL A 304 8.89 81.39 -4.51
C VAL A 304 7.89 82.50 -4.20
N GLU A 305 8.19 83.36 -3.22
CA GLU A 305 7.39 84.56 -2.92
C GLU A 305 8.09 85.79 -3.50
N LEU A 306 7.46 86.43 -4.49
CA LEU A 306 7.90 87.71 -5.03
C LEU A 306 7.57 88.83 -4.04
N SER A 307 8.44 89.83 -3.90
CA SER A 307 8.11 91.06 -3.17
C SER A 307 6.99 91.83 -3.87
N ASP A 308 6.30 92.72 -3.17
CA ASP A 308 5.16 93.44 -3.75
C ASP A 308 5.56 94.29 -4.96
N ARG A 309 6.75 94.91 -4.92
CA ARG A 309 7.32 95.63 -6.08
C ARG A 309 7.62 94.71 -7.26
N GLN A 310 8.06 93.48 -7.01
CA GLN A 310 8.31 92.50 -8.07
C GLN A 310 7.01 91.94 -8.65
N LYS A 311 5.97 91.75 -7.81
CA LYS A 311 4.62 91.39 -8.29
C LYS A 311 4.06 92.47 -9.20
N GLU A 312 4.19 93.74 -8.82
CA GLU A 312 3.77 94.89 -9.63
C GLU A 312 4.50 94.93 -10.98
N VAL A 313 5.83 94.81 -10.99
CA VAL A 313 6.65 94.77 -12.23
C VAL A 313 6.22 93.62 -13.15
N VAL A 314 5.97 92.43 -12.61
CA VAL A 314 5.52 91.25 -13.40
C VAL A 314 4.09 91.40 -13.86
N ALA A 315 3.21 91.99 -13.06
CA ALA A 315 1.82 92.26 -13.39
C ALA A 315 1.71 93.24 -14.56
N ASN A 316 2.45 94.36 -14.49
CA ASN A 316 2.53 95.35 -15.56
C ASN A 316 3.14 94.75 -16.84
N LEU A 317 4.18 93.93 -16.70
CA LEU A 317 4.72 93.19 -17.84
C LEU A 317 3.70 92.21 -18.44
N GLY A 318 2.91 91.54 -17.61
CA GLY A 318 1.85 90.63 -18.04
C GLY A 318 0.67 91.31 -18.74
N LEU A 319 0.40 92.57 -18.37
CA LEU A 319 -0.70 93.38 -18.92
C LEU A 319 -0.37 93.94 -20.32
N CYS A 320 0.79 94.56 -20.48
CA CYS A 320 1.14 95.29 -21.71
C CYS A 320 2.45 94.84 -22.37
N GLY A 321 3.14 93.83 -21.85
CA GLY A 321 4.43 93.37 -22.36
C GLY A 321 4.39 92.64 -23.70
N GLU A 322 3.22 92.26 -24.21
CA GLU A 322 3.09 91.74 -25.58
C GLU A 322 3.14 92.87 -26.62
N GLU A 323 2.71 94.08 -26.25
CA GLU A 323 2.53 95.23 -27.15
C GLU A 323 3.60 96.32 -26.93
N LYS A 324 3.98 96.57 -25.67
CA LYS A 324 4.91 97.62 -25.26
C LYS A 324 6.32 97.07 -25.04
N SER A 325 7.32 97.83 -25.45
CA SER A 325 8.73 97.62 -25.19
C SER A 325 9.08 97.87 -23.72
N TYR A 326 10.21 97.35 -23.24
CA TYR A 326 10.62 97.59 -21.84
C TYR A 326 10.82 99.07 -21.52
N THR A 327 11.21 99.88 -22.51
CA THR A 327 11.35 101.32 -22.36
C THR A 327 10.00 102.00 -22.12
N GLU A 328 8.97 101.63 -22.89
CA GLU A 328 7.61 102.18 -22.73
C GLU A 328 6.96 101.73 -21.42
N ILE A 329 7.23 100.50 -20.98
CA ILE A 329 6.74 99.99 -19.69
C ILE A 329 7.43 100.71 -18.52
N ALA A 330 8.74 100.96 -18.62
CA ALA A 330 9.47 101.67 -17.57
C ALA A 330 8.94 103.11 -17.41
N GLU A 331 8.67 103.78 -18.52
CA GLU A 331 8.09 105.13 -18.54
C GLU A 331 6.68 105.16 -17.94
N ALA A 332 5.80 104.23 -18.32
CA ALA A 332 4.45 104.09 -17.78
C ALA A 332 4.44 103.74 -16.28
N MET A 333 5.48 103.06 -15.79
CA MET A 333 5.68 102.77 -14.35
C MET A 333 6.37 103.91 -13.58
N HIS A 334 6.72 105.02 -14.25
CA HIS A 334 7.53 106.12 -13.71
C HIS A 334 8.84 105.65 -13.07
N ILE A 335 9.53 104.68 -13.70
CA ILE A 335 10.85 104.19 -13.30
C ILE A 335 11.87 104.32 -14.43
N GLY A 336 13.15 104.40 -14.06
CA GLY A 336 14.23 104.30 -15.05
C GLY A 336 14.25 102.92 -15.72
N VAL A 337 14.61 102.88 -17.00
CA VAL A 337 14.73 101.65 -17.80
C VAL A 337 15.69 100.66 -17.13
N ASP A 338 16.81 101.14 -16.59
CA ASP A 338 17.77 100.33 -15.84
C ASP A 338 17.16 99.74 -14.56
N GLY A 339 16.29 100.50 -13.89
CA GLY A 339 15.54 100.04 -12.72
C GLY A 339 14.56 98.91 -13.06
N LEU A 340 13.83 99.04 -14.16
CA LEU A 340 12.96 97.98 -14.66
C LEU A 340 13.77 96.72 -15.02
N GLN A 341 14.88 96.87 -15.75
CA GLN A 341 15.74 95.75 -16.13
C GLN A 341 16.36 95.04 -14.92
N ALA A 342 16.78 95.79 -13.89
CA ALA A 342 17.29 95.22 -12.65
C ALA A 342 16.22 94.39 -11.93
N HIS A 343 14.98 94.88 -11.85
CA HIS A 343 13.87 94.10 -11.28
C HIS A 343 13.56 92.86 -12.11
N ILE A 344 13.48 92.98 -13.44
CA ILE A 344 13.26 91.84 -14.33
C ILE A 344 14.35 90.78 -14.13
N TYR A 345 15.63 91.17 -14.05
CA TYR A 345 16.74 90.25 -13.82
C TYR A 345 16.65 89.53 -12.47
N GLN A 346 16.30 90.25 -11.40
CA GLN A 346 16.12 89.64 -10.08
C GLN A 346 14.95 88.64 -10.08
N ILE A 347 13.86 88.98 -10.76
CA ILE A 347 12.66 88.14 -10.85
C ILE A 347 12.94 86.89 -11.68
N THR A 348 13.59 87.01 -12.84
CA THR A 348 13.95 85.85 -13.66
C THR A 348 14.90 84.92 -12.92
N LYS A 349 15.87 85.47 -12.16
CA LYS A 349 16.75 84.68 -11.29
C LYS A 349 15.98 83.94 -10.19
N VAL A 350 15.02 84.60 -9.56
CA VAL A 350 14.20 84.02 -8.48
C VAL A 350 13.21 82.97 -9.00
N LEU A 351 12.70 83.14 -10.22
CA LEU A 351 11.82 82.19 -10.91
C LEU A 351 12.57 81.13 -11.74
N ASN A 352 13.92 81.13 -11.74
CA ASN A 352 14.77 80.28 -12.58
C ASN A 352 14.41 80.33 -14.09
N ILE A 353 14.00 81.50 -14.58
CA ILE A 353 13.72 81.77 -16.00
C ILE A 353 15.04 82.15 -16.69
N SER A 354 15.44 81.40 -17.72
CA SER A 354 16.67 81.65 -18.47
C SER A 354 16.49 81.45 -19.98
N GLY A 355 17.19 82.23 -20.80
CA GLY A 355 17.18 82.14 -22.27
C GLY A 355 16.52 83.34 -22.97
N SER A 356 16.55 83.35 -24.31
CA SER A 356 16.06 84.45 -25.16
C SER A 356 14.54 84.68 -25.09
N GLY A 357 13.77 83.75 -24.50
CA GLY A 357 12.32 83.83 -24.33
C GLY A 357 11.83 84.41 -23.00
N GLY A 358 12.70 84.99 -22.17
CA GLY A 358 12.39 85.38 -20.78
C GLY A 358 11.17 86.30 -20.62
N LYS A 359 10.95 87.25 -21.56
CA LYS A 359 9.79 88.16 -21.53
C LYS A 359 8.46 87.40 -21.60
N LYS A 360 8.33 86.44 -22.51
CA LYS A 360 7.10 85.65 -22.70
C LYS A 360 6.82 84.73 -21.51
N GLN A 361 7.86 84.17 -20.90
CA GLN A 361 7.71 83.31 -19.73
C GLN A 361 7.25 84.10 -18.49
N LEU A 362 7.72 85.34 -18.32
CA LEU A 362 7.22 86.22 -17.25
C LEU A 362 5.77 86.63 -17.46
N ILE A 363 5.36 86.90 -18.72
CA ILE A 363 3.97 87.21 -19.06
C ILE A 363 3.04 86.03 -18.76
N ALA A 364 3.44 84.82 -19.17
CA ALA A 364 2.70 83.59 -18.85
C ALA A 364 2.60 83.37 -17.34
N TYR A 365 3.71 83.52 -16.62
CA TYR A 365 3.75 83.39 -15.17
C TYR A 365 2.82 84.39 -14.46
N ALA A 366 2.74 85.63 -14.95
CA ALA A 366 1.82 86.66 -14.43
C ALA A 366 0.35 86.28 -14.59
N LYS A 367 -0.03 85.74 -15.77
CA LYS A 367 -1.39 85.30 -16.09
C LYS A 367 -1.77 84.04 -15.29
N GLU A 368 -0.89 83.04 -15.22
CA GLU A 368 -1.14 81.76 -14.54
C GLU A 368 -1.25 81.89 -13.01
N ASN A 369 -0.55 82.86 -12.40
CA ASN A 369 -0.56 83.08 -10.95
C ASN A 369 -1.47 84.24 -10.51
N ASN A 370 -2.37 84.71 -11.39
CA ASN A 370 -3.32 85.82 -11.13
C ASN A 370 -2.64 87.08 -10.58
N LEU A 371 -1.44 87.41 -11.08
CA LEU A 371 -0.69 88.58 -10.61
C LEU A 371 -1.18 89.89 -11.23
N LEU A 372 -2.02 89.84 -12.27
CA LEU A 372 -2.56 91.02 -12.96
C LEU A 372 -3.31 91.99 -12.04
N GLN A 373 -3.83 91.52 -10.91
CA GLN A 373 -4.46 92.37 -9.89
C GLN A 373 -3.50 93.39 -9.24
N PHE A 374 -2.19 93.20 -9.40
CA PHE A 374 -1.15 94.11 -8.90
C PHE A 374 -0.64 95.07 -9.97
N ALA A 375 -1.25 95.09 -11.17
CA ALA A 375 -0.87 96.02 -12.22
C ALA A 375 -1.28 97.45 -11.84
N THR A 376 -0.38 98.39 -12.09
CA THR A 376 -0.53 99.83 -11.78
C THR A 376 -0.59 100.70 -13.03
N ILE A 377 -0.42 100.11 -14.21
CA ILE A 377 -0.56 100.76 -15.51
C ILE A 377 -1.96 100.43 -16.07
N ASP A 378 -2.68 101.44 -16.56
CA ASP A 378 -3.90 101.24 -17.34
C ASP A 378 -3.54 100.86 -18.79
N GLN A 379 -4.31 99.94 -19.41
CA GLN A 379 -4.02 99.36 -20.74
C GLN A 379 -3.65 100.40 -21.80
#